data_AF-A0A4D4LZ77-F1
#
_entry.id   AF-A0A4D4LZ77-F1
#
_cell.length_a   1.000
_cell.length_b   1.000
_cell.length_c   1.000
_cell.angle_alpha   90.00
_cell.angle_beta   90.00
_cell.angle_gamma   90.00
#
_symmetry.space_group_name_H-M   'P 1'
#
loop_
_entity.id
_entity.type
_entity.pdbx_description
1 polymer ?
#
loop_
_entity_poly.entity_id
_entity_poly.type
_entity_poly.pdbx_seq_one_letter_code
_entity_poly.pdbx_strand_id
1 'polypeptide(L)'
;MSEDTRGEDTRSEVYAELAAVGPYGVRPGHALITMVEPHPGHEYAYNRWYEDDHYYAGAMAMPWMYAGRRWVATRDLQLLRYPEKSAVAQPVSAGCYLSTYWVTDGRYDDHMKWTVGINKRLNRDRRVYQDRTHVFTAFQDHEATVYRDGAVGPRDFHALDHPYAGLVVEVVDADGPAGRAELLEWLRSRHLPGRLAGSPSAMVTVFRPTPLPGDRMTYVKQVEGVDTRLTLLWFLEADPRECWEAYFTGLDTDVHEAGLGRVELVAPFIPTVPGTDTYVDRLR
;
A
#
# COMPACT_ATOMS: atom_id res chain seq x y z
N MET A 1 -22.89 -47.50 14.98
CA MET A 1 -21.75 -46.61 14.74
C MET A 1 -22.21 -45.58 13.72
N SER A 2 -22.65 -44.41 14.19
CA SER A 2 -23.00 -43.28 13.32
C SER A 2 -21.78 -42.38 13.34
N GLU A 3 -21.02 -42.36 12.25
CA GLU A 3 -20.00 -41.35 12.04
C GLU A 3 -20.71 -39.99 12.02
N ASP A 4 -20.40 -39.18 13.03
CA ASP A 4 -20.71 -37.77 13.14
C ASP A 4 -19.98 -37.06 11.99
N THR A 5 -20.57 -37.03 10.79
CA THR A 5 -20.21 -36.08 9.75
C THR A 5 -20.60 -34.70 10.27
N ARG A 6 -19.77 -34.12 11.13
CA ARG A 6 -19.65 -32.66 11.25
C ARG A 6 -19.17 -32.19 9.88
N GLY A 7 -20.10 -31.99 8.96
CA GLY A 7 -19.83 -31.20 7.77
C GLY A 7 -19.19 -29.90 8.26
N GLU A 8 -18.04 -29.53 7.67
CA GLU A 8 -17.41 -28.27 7.99
C GLU A 8 -18.46 -27.16 7.90
N ASP A 9 -18.65 -26.38 8.97
CA ASP A 9 -19.61 -25.25 8.99
C ASP A 9 -19.05 -24.12 8.10
N THR A 10 -19.13 -24.32 6.78
CA THR A 10 -18.63 -23.40 5.76
C THR A 10 -19.61 -22.28 5.46
N ARG A 11 -20.87 -22.40 5.90
CA ARG A 11 -21.97 -21.43 5.67
C ARG A 11 -22.10 -20.99 4.20
N SER A 12 -21.94 -21.92 3.26
CA SER A 12 -21.91 -21.64 1.82
C SER A 12 -23.11 -20.83 1.31
N GLU A 13 -24.31 -21.03 1.85
CA GLU A 13 -25.51 -20.28 1.47
C GLU A 13 -25.37 -18.77 1.77
N VAL A 14 -24.78 -18.41 2.92
CA VAL A 14 -24.57 -17.03 3.33
C VAL A 14 -23.61 -16.32 2.36
N TYR A 15 -22.61 -17.02 1.81
CA TYR A 15 -21.72 -16.42 0.80
C TYR A 15 -22.48 -16.04 -0.48
N ALA A 16 -23.44 -16.86 -0.91
CA ALA A 16 -24.25 -16.56 -2.10
C ALA A 16 -25.12 -15.32 -1.87
N GLU A 17 -25.73 -15.19 -0.69
CA GLU A 17 -26.52 -14.01 -0.31
C GLU A 17 -25.65 -12.74 -0.27
N LEU A 18 -24.46 -12.80 0.35
CA LEU A 18 -23.54 -11.67 0.44
C LEU A 18 -23.03 -11.22 -0.94
N ALA A 19 -22.78 -12.16 -1.85
CA ALA A 19 -22.33 -11.86 -3.20
C ALA A 19 -23.41 -11.19 -4.08
N ALA A 20 -24.69 -11.38 -3.75
CA ALA A 20 -25.81 -10.89 -4.56
C ALA A 20 -26.22 -9.43 -4.27
N VAL A 21 -25.63 -8.78 -3.26
CA VAL A 21 -26.03 -7.44 -2.80
C VAL A 21 -24.84 -6.50 -2.68
N GLY A 22 -25.04 -5.21 -2.90
CA GLY A 22 -24.02 -4.16 -2.70
C GLY A 22 -23.09 -3.93 -3.90
N PRO A 23 -22.09 -3.03 -3.76
CA PRO A 23 -21.17 -2.69 -4.84
C PRO A 23 -20.32 -3.88 -5.32
N TYR A 24 -20.11 -4.00 -6.65
CA TYR A 24 -19.29 -5.04 -7.29
C TYR A 24 -18.50 -4.48 -8.48
N GLY A 25 -17.98 -3.27 -8.33
CA GLY A 25 -17.18 -2.60 -9.35
C GLY A 25 -15.70 -2.95 -9.28
N VAL A 26 -14.96 -2.62 -10.34
CA VAL A 26 -13.50 -2.78 -10.39
C VAL A 26 -12.75 -1.57 -9.84
N ARG A 27 -13.45 -0.46 -9.53
CA ARG A 27 -12.78 0.76 -9.07
C ARG A 27 -12.12 0.50 -7.69
N PRO A 28 -10.83 0.82 -7.51
CA PRO A 28 -10.24 0.86 -6.18
C PRO A 28 -10.89 1.98 -5.39
N GLY A 29 -11.66 1.65 -4.35
CA GLY A 29 -12.17 2.67 -3.43
C GLY A 29 -11.28 2.85 -2.22
N HIS A 30 -10.54 1.80 -1.86
CA HIS A 30 -9.58 1.85 -0.76
C HIS A 30 -8.34 1.02 -1.09
N ALA A 31 -7.28 1.27 -0.34
CA ALA A 31 -6.07 0.47 -0.36
C ALA A 31 -5.61 0.07 1.04
N LEU A 32 -5.05 -1.13 1.17
CA LEU A 32 -4.13 -1.43 2.27
C LEU A 32 -2.71 -1.19 1.76
N ILE A 33 -1.99 -0.26 2.39
CA ILE A 33 -0.60 0.04 2.07
C ILE A 33 0.22 -0.25 3.33
N THR A 34 1.11 -1.25 3.23
CA THR A 34 1.90 -1.75 4.36
C THR A 34 3.38 -1.82 4.02
N MET A 35 4.16 -0.90 4.59
CA MET A 35 5.61 -0.85 4.55
C MET A 35 6.18 -1.42 5.86
N VAL A 36 7.03 -2.44 5.73
CA VAL A 36 7.50 -3.28 6.84
C VAL A 36 9.01 -3.43 6.80
N GLU A 37 9.60 -3.40 7.99
CA GLU A 37 11.01 -3.67 8.25
C GLU A 37 11.14 -4.97 9.06
N PRO A 38 11.60 -6.09 8.47
CA PRO A 38 11.99 -7.27 9.24
C PRO A 38 13.12 -6.90 10.20
N HIS A 39 13.16 -7.53 11.38
CA HIS A 39 14.29 -7.34 12.28
C HIS A 39 15.58 -7.94 11.67
N PRO A 40 16.77 -7.41 11.97
CA PRO A 40 18.02 -7.94 11.42
C PRO A 40 18.17 -9.45 11.67
N GLY A 41 18.44 -10.22 10.62
CA GLY A 41 18.52 -11.69 10.66
C GLY A 41 17.19 -12.41 10.40
N HIS A 42 16.08 -11.68 10.30
CA HIS A 42 14.74 -12.22 10.07
C HIS A 42 14.23 -11.98 8.64
N GLU A 43 15.05 -11.42 7.75
CA GLU A 43 14.66 -11.02 6.39
C GLU A 43 14.10 -12.21 5.57
N TYR A 44 14.80 -13.34 5.59
CA TYR A 44 14.39 -14.56 4.89
C TYR A 44 13.09 -15.13 5.46
N ALA A 45 13.03 -15.32 6.79
CA ALA A 45 11.89 -15.92 7.44
C ALA A 45 10.63 -15.05 7.31
N TYR A 46 10.77 -13.72 7.40
CA TYR A 46 9.70 -12.80 7.07
C TYR A 46 9.26 -12.95 5.62
N ASN A 47 10.20 -12.98 4.66
CA ASN A 47 9.86 -13.11 3.24
C ASN A 47 9.07 -14.38 2.95
N ARG A 48 9.54 -15.53 3.46
CA ARG A 48 8.86 -16.83 3.29
C ARG A 48 7.49 -16.84 3.94
N TRP A 49 7.37 -16.37 5.19
CA TRP A 49 6.06 -16.27 5.84
C TRP A 49 5.09 -15.38 5.05
N TYR A 50 5.58 -14.26 4.52
CA TYR A 50 4.72 -13.32 3.80
C TYR A 50 4.30 -13.88 2.43
N GLU A 51 5.23 -14.42 1.63
CA GLU A 51 4.95 -15.04 0.32
C GLU A 51 4.05 -16.27 0.48
N ASP A 52 4.40 -17.18 1.39
CA ASP A 52 3.82 -18.53 1.41
C ASP A 52 2.48 -18.59 2.18
N ASP A 53 2.21 -17.60 3.03
CA ASP A 53 1.03 -17.60 3.88
C ASP A 53 0.34 -16.24 3.97
N HIS A 54 1.02 -15.22 4.50
CA HIS A 54 0.35 -14.01 4.95
C HIS A 54 -0.26 -13.20 3.80
N TYR A 55 0.40 -13.13 2.65
CA TYR A 55 -0.11 -12.45 1.47
C TYR A 55 -1.47 -13.00 1.03
N TYR A 56 -1.67 -14.32 1.16
CA TYR A 56 -2.92 -14.96 0.79
C TYR A 56 -3.92 -14.98 1.95
N ALA A 57 -3.58 -15.68 3.03
CA ALA A 57 -4.50 -15.90 4.14
C ALA A 57 -4.78 -14.65 4.98
N GLY A 58 -3.82 -13.72 5.00
CA GLY A 58 -3.89 -12.44 5.72
C GLY A 58 -4.22 -11.25 4.82
N ALA A 59 -4.56 -11.46 3.54
CA ALA A 59 -4.98 -10.40 2.61
C ALA A 59 -5.81 -10.95 1.43
N MET A 60 -5.21 -11.57 0.42
CA MET A 60 -5.88 -11.87 -0.86
C MET A 60 -7.08 -12.84 -0.79
N ALA A 61 -7.17 -13.67 0.25
CA ALA A 61 -8.32 -14.54 0.49
C ALA A 61 -9.49 -13.81 1.17
N MET A 62 -9.31 -12.54 1.56
CA MET A 62 -10.37 -11.74 2.15
C MET A 62 -11.31 -11.19 1.08
N PRO A 63 -12.62 -11.19 1.32
CA PRO A 63 -13.58 -10.55 0.43
C PRO A 63 -13.23 -9.10 0.14
N TRP A 64 -13.54 -8.69 -1.10
CA TRP A 64 -13.40 -7.33 -1.63
C TRP A 64 -11.97 -6.84 -1.87
N MET A 65 -10.94 -7.56 -1.41
CA MET A 65 -9.56 -7.29 -1.76
C MET A 65 -9.20 -8.02 -3.06
N TYR A 66 -9.35 -7.35 -4.21
CA TYR A 66 -9.35 -8.03 -5.52
C TYR A 66 -7.98 -8.05 -6.21
N ALA A 67 -7.05 -7.18 -5.81
CA ALA A 67 -5.72 -7.12 -6.37
C ALA A 67 -4.69 -6.82 -5.28
N GLY A 68 -3.49 -7.35 -5.44
CA GLY A 68 -2.38 -7.17 -4.51
C GLY A 68 -1.07 -7.15 -5.27
N ARG A 69 -0.06 -6.49 -4.70
CA ARG A 69 1.33 -6.62 -5.14
C ARG A 69 2.30 -6.38 -4.02
N ARG A 70 3.42 -7.11 -4.07
CA ARG A 70 4.57 -6.93 -3.19
C ARG A 70 5.70 -6.24 -3.91
N TRP A 71 6.40 -5.40 -3.16
CA TRP A 71 7.53 -4.63 -3.61
C TRP A 71 8.64 -4.68 -2.57
N VAL A 72 9.87 -4.47 -3.02
CA VAL A 72 11.08 -4.50 -2.20
C VAL A 72 11.97 -3.34 -2.56
N ALA A 73 12.59 -2.75 -1.55
CA ALA A 73 13.67 -1.80 -1.68
C ALA A 73 14.96 -2.50 -1.24
N THR A 74 15.80 -2.85 -2.21
CA THR A 74 17.19 -3.23 -1.97
C THR A 74 17.95 -2.06 -1.34
N ARG A 75 19.12 -2.31 -0.76
CA ARG A 75 19.85 -1.30 0.01
C ARG A 75 20.15 -0.04 -0.81
N ASP A 76 20.48 -0.18 -2.09
CA ASP A 76 20.66 0.93 -3.03
C ASP A 76 19.38 1.78 -3.18
N LEU A 77 18.20 1.16 -3.30
CA LEU A 77 16.91 1.87 -3.32
C LEU A 77 16.58 2.55 -2.00
N GLN A 78 16.90 1.91 -0.86
CA GLN A 78 16.67 2.49 0.47
C GLN A 78 17.51 3.77 0.70
N LEU A 79 18.69 3.86 0.08
CA LEU A 79 19.59 5.01 0.21
C LEU A 79 19.18 6.21 -0.66
N LEU A 80 18.24 6.03 -1.59
CA LEU A 80 17.68 7.12 -2.40
C LEU A 80 16.62 7.95 -1.63
N ARG A 81 16.14 7.44 -0.49
CA ARG A 81 14.96 7.97 0.20
C ARG A 81 15.22 9.30 0.88
N TYR A 82 14.20 10.14 0.90
CA TYR A 82 14.23 11.44 1.56
C TYR A 82 12.82 11.82 2.06
N PRO A 83 12.68 12.85 2.93
CA PRO A 83 13.74 13.60 3.60
C PRO A 83 14.48 12.76 4.66
N GLU A 84 15.71 13.13 5.02
CA GLU A 84 16.49 12.44 6.07
C GLU A 84 15.72 12.32 7.40
N LYS A 85 14.99 13.39 7.76
CA LYS A 85 14.09 13.44 8.90
C LYS A 85 12.66 13.24 8.43
N SER A 86 12.18 12.01 8.51
CA SER A 86 10.84 11.61 8.11
C SER A 86 9.96 11.32 9.33
N ALA A 87 8.71 11.79 9.33
CA ALA A 87 7.70 11.36 10.30
C ALA A 87 7.09 9.98 9.98
N VAL A 88 7.45 9.37 8.84
CA VAL A 88 6.96 8.05 8.42
C VAL A 88 7.98 6.95 8.72
N ALA A 89 9.27 7.20 8.46
CA ALA A 89 10.33 6.20 8.61
C ALA A 89 11.54 6.78 9.36
N GLN A 90 11.93 6.15 10.47
CA GLN A 90 13.08 6.56 11.28
C GLN A 90 13.96 5.34 11.58
N PRO A 91 15.15 5.20 10.96
CA PRO A 91 15.71 6.08 9.90
C PRO A 91 14.87 6.05 8.61
N VAL A 92 15.03 7.04 7.72
CA VAL A 92 14.25 7.11 6.45
C VAL A 92 14.44 5.87 5.55
N SER A 93 15.57 5.17 5.71
CA SER A 93 15.83 3.91 5.02
C SER A 93 15.00 2.72 5.52
N ALA A 94 14.29 2.84 6.64
CA ALA A 94 13.51 1.76 7.22
C ALA A 94 12.29 1.39 6.37
N GLY A 95 11.98 0.10 6.32
CA GLY A 95 10.83 -0.44 5.58
C GLY A 95 11.25 -0.95 4.22
N CYS A 96 11.99 -2.05 4.18
CA CYS A 96 12.52 -2.64 2.95
C CYS A 96 11.47 -3.42 2.14
N TYR A 97 10.33 -3.78 2.73
CA TYR A 97 9.21 -4.38 2.01
C TYR A 97 8.00 -3.46 2.00
N LEU A 98 7.28 -3.46 0.89
CA LEU A 98 5.97 -2.83 0.75
C LEU A 98 4.97 -3.86 0.21
N SER A 99 3.74 -3.83 0.67
CA SER A 99 2.62 -4.51 0.02
C SER A 99 1.47 -3.55 -0.15
N THR A 100 0.86 -3.60 -1.31
CA THR A 100 -0.24 -2.74 -1.74
C THR A 100 -1.39 -3.63 -2.17
N TYR A 101 -2.60 -3.33 -1.72
CA TYR A 101 -3.79 -4.11 -2.03
C TYR A 101 -4.96 -3.21 -2.35
N TRP A 102 -5.74 -3.53 -3.38
CA TRP A 102 -6.96 -2.81 -3.74
C TRP A 102 -8.20 -3.44 -3.12
N VAL A 103 -9.03 -2.59 -2.53
CA VAL A 103 -10.35 -2.95 -2.01
C VAL A 103 -11.41 -2.29 -2.88
N THR A 104 -12.43 -3.07 -3.26
CA THR A 104 -13.57 -2.62 -4.07
C THR A 104 -14.25 -1.39 -3.44
N ASP A 105 -14.56 -0.41 -4.28
CA ASP A 105 -15.30 0.78 -3.87
C ASP A 105 -16.65 0.45 -3.20
N GLY A 106 -16.93 1.14 -2.09
CA GLY A 106 -18.10 0.93 -1.25
C GLY A 106 -18.10 -0.37 -0.43
N ARG A 107 -16.97 -1.08 -0.30
CA ARG A 107 -16.86 -2.34 0.45
C ARG A 107 -15.91 -2.32 1.66
N TYR A 108 -15.36 -1.16 2.00
CA TYR A 108 -14.41 -1.04 3.10
C TYR A 108 -14.93 -1.57 4.43
N ASP A 109 -16.14 -1.19 4.85
CA ASP A 109 -16.69 -1.62 6.14
C ASP A 109 -16.87 -3.14 6.21
N ASP A 110 -17.30 -3.77 5.13
CA ASP A 110 -17.44 -5.23 5.03
C ASP A 110 -16.06 -5.90 5.07
N HIS A 111 -15.10 -5.36 4.32
CA HIS A 111 -13.71 -5.82 4.33
C HIS A 111 -13.07 -5.70 5.72
N MET A 112 -13.34 -4.62 6.46
CA MET A 112 -12.79 -4.39 7.80
C MET A 112 -13.35 -5.36 8.82
N LYS A 113 -14.66 -5.66 8.79
CA LYS A 113 -15.26 -6.70 9.65
C LYS A 113 -14.58 -8.05 9.43
N TRP A 114 -14.36 -8.41 8.16
CA TRP A 114 -13.65 -9.64 7.80
C TRP A 114 -12.20 -9.63 8.32
N THR A 115 -11.48 -8.53 8.07
CA THR A 115 -10.09 -8.32 8.49
C THR A 115 -9.93 -8.51 10.00
N VAL A 116 -10.83 -7.97 10.81
CA VAL A 116 -10.80 -8.16 12.28
C VAL A 116 -11.00 -9.64 12.64
N GLY A 117 -11.97 -10.31 12.01
CA GLY A 117 -12.25 -11.74 12.26
C GLY A 117 -11.08 -12.65 11.91
N ILE A 118 -10.52 -12.52 10.70
CA ILE A 118 -9.43 -13.37 10.24
C ILE A 118 -8.14 -13.10 11.01
N ASN A 119 -7.84 -11.84 11.36
CA ASN A 119 -6.67 -11.54 12.18
C ASN A 119 -6.75 -12.20 13.56
N LYS A 120 -7.91 -12.17 14.23
CA LYS A 120 -8.12 -12.88 15.50
C LYS A 120 -7.82 -14.38 15.35
N ARG A 121 -8.29 -15.00 14.26
CA ARG A 121 -8.01 -16.40 13.93
C ARG A 121 -6.52 -16.65 13.67
N LEU A 122 -5.87 -15.89 12.81
CA LEU A 122 -4.45 -16.07 12.48
C LEU A 122 -3.54 -15.93 13.71
N ASN A 123 -3.87 -15.01 14.64
CA ASN A 123 -3.15 -14.89 15.90
C ASN A 123 -3.32 -16.13 16.78
N ARG A 124 -4.56 -16.61 16.96
CA ARG A 124 -4.84 -17.84 17.71
C ARG A 124 -4.12 -19.05 17.12
N ASP A 125 -4.09 -19.14 15.79
CA ASP A 125 -3.47 -20.23 15.04
C ASP A 125 -1.93 -20.05 14.92
N ARG A 126 -1.35 -19.01 15.54
CA ARG A 126 0.10 -18.69 15.56
C ARG A 126 0.71 -18.49 14.17
N ARG A 127 -0.07 -17.91 13.25
CA ARG A 127 0.31 -17.63 11.85
C ARG A 127 0.71 -16.17 11.61
N VAL A 128 1.10 -15.46 12.65
CA VAL A 128 1.56 -14.05 12.56
C VAL A 128 3.01 -13.97 12.97
N TYR A 129 3.87 -13.52 12.06
CA TYR A 129 5.32 -13.49 12.24
C TYR A 129 5.81 -12.23 12.95
N GLN A 130 6.18 -12.31 14.23
CA GLN A 130 6.34 -11.11 15.08
C GLN A 130 7.66 -10.34 14.91
N ASP A 131 8.70 -10.94 14.34
CA ASP A 131 10.04 -10.31 14.23
C ASP A 131 10.11 -9.32 13.05
N ARG A 132 9.24 -8.31 13.13
CA ARG A 132 9.07 -7.24 12.15
C ARG A 132 8.56 -5.97 12.81
N THR A 133 8.82 -4.85 12.16
CA THR A 133 8.27 -3.54 12.51
C THR A 133 7.41 -3.04 11.36
N HIS A 134 6.15 -2.73 11.65
CA HIS A 134 5.34 -1.95 10.72
C HIS A 134 5.84 -0.51 10.74
N VAL A 135 6.48 -0.07 9.66
CA VAL A 135 6.98 1.29 9.50
C VAL A 135 5.83 2.22 9.11
N PHE A 136 5.02 1.78 8.15
CA PHE A 136 3.83 2.49 7.71
C PHE A 136 2.76 1.46 7.35
N THR A 137 1.62 1.43 8.04
CA THR A 137 0.56 0.47 7.70
C THR A 137 -0.79 1.09 7.97
N ALA A 138 -1.53 1.34 6.90
CA ALA A 138 -2.85 1.94 6.97
C ALA A 138 -3.74 1.39 5.86
N PHE A 139 -5.02 1.26 6.19
CA PHE A 139 -6.05 1.37 5.18
C PHE A 139 -6.20 2.83 4.78
N GLN A 140 -6.44 3.08 3.50
CA GLN A 140 -6.51 4.42 2.94
C GLN A 140 -7.63 4.52 1.92
N ASP A 141 -8.34 5.64 1.93
CA ASP A 141 -9.41 5.93 0.97
C ASP A 141 -8.79 6.47 -0.31
N HIS A 142 -9.27 6.00 -1.46
CA HIS A 142 -8.86 6.50 -2.77
C HIS A 142 -9.44 7.91 -2.98
N GLU A 143 -8.57 8.85 -3.35
CA GLU A 143 -8.94 10.26 -3.58
C GLU A 143 -8.90 10.61 -5.07
N ALA A 144 -7.89 10.10 -5.80
CA ALA A 144 -7.75 10.36 -7.22
C ALA A 144 -6.79 9.38 -7.90
N THR A 145 -6.92 9.29 -9.23
CA THR A 145 -5.88 8.75 -10.10
C THR A 145 -5.61 9.76 -11.21
N VAL A 146 -4.34 10.10 -11.42
CA VAL A 146 -3.89 10.90 -12.57
C VAL A 146 -3.12 9.99 -13.52
N TYR A 147 -3.50 10.00 -14.78
CA TYR A 147 -2.98 9.11 -15.81
C TYR A 147 -2.11 9.91 -16.79
N ARG A 148 -0.92 9.41 -17.10
CA ARG A 148 -0.09 9.98 -18.18
C ARG A 148 -0.79 9.84 -19.53
N ASP A 149 -1.29 8.63 -19.83
CA ASP A 149 -1.82 8.25 -21.14
C ASP A 149 -3.35 8.22 -21.21
N GLY A 150 -4.03 8.80 -20.21
CA GLY A 150 -5.48 8.88 -20.16
C GLY A 150 -6.18 7.52 -20.21
N ALA A 151 -6.91 7.26 -21.30
CA ALA A 151 -7.66 6.02 -21.53
C ALA A 151 -6.92 5.00 -22.40
N VAL A 152 -5.77 5.35 -22.98
CA VAL A 152 -5.01 4.48 -23.88
C VAL A 152 -4.08 3.54 -23.11
N GLY A 153 -3.59 3.98 -21.95
CA GLY A 153 -2.71 3.19 -21.08
C GLY A 153 -3.44 2.33 -20.03
N PRO A 154 -2.67 1.67 -19.14
CA PRO A 154 -3.22 0.98 -17.98
C PRO A 154 -4.09 1.91 -17.13
N ARG A 155 -5.01 1.32 -16.35
CA ARG A 155 -5.92 2.03 -15.45
C ARG A 155 -5.57 1.67 -14.01
N ASP A 156 -6.06 2.43 -13.03
CA ASP A 156 -5.79 2.17 -11.60
C ASP A 156 -6.14 0.75 -11.15
N PHE A 157 -7.26 0.22 -11.65
CA PHE A 157 -7.67 -1.16 -11.39
C PHE A 157 -6.77 -2.23 -12.05
N HIS A 158 -5.92 -1.86 -13.01
CA HIS A 158 -4.87 -2.72 -13.56
C HIS A 158 -3.54 -2.58 -12.83
N ALA A 159 -3.38 -1.60 -11.93
CA ALA A 159 -2.06 -1.11 -11.55
C ALA A 159 -1.20 -2.13 -10.79
N LEU A 160 -1.83 -3.07 -10.06
CA LEU A 160 -1.12 -4.11 -9.33
C LEU A 160 -0.80 -5.34 -10.20
N ASP A 161 -1.51 -5.55 -11.30
CA ASP A 161 -1.27 -6.66 -12.24
C ASP A 161 -0.32 -6.26 -13.37
N HIS A 162 -0.38 -5.00 -13.82
CA HIS A 162 0.45 -4.50 -14.90
C HIS A 162 1.94 -4.60 -14.53
N PRO A 163 2.84 -5.07 -15.41
CA PRO A 163 4.22 -5.39 -15.06
C PRO A 163 5.12 -4.15 -14.92
N TYR A 164 4.72 -3.19 -14.10
CA TYR A 164 5.53 -2.03 -13.75
C TYR A 164 6.88 -2.46 -13.16
N ALA A 165 7.95 -1.85 -13.66
CA ALA A 165 9.31 -2.12 -13.24
C ALA A 165 9.64 -1.45 -11.88
N GLY A 166 8.85 -0.44 -11.49
CA GLY A 166 9.06 0.28 -10.24
C GLY A 166 7.79 0.85 -9.64
N LEU A 167 7.89 1.18 -8.36
CA LEU A 167 6.91 1.96 -7.62
C LEU A 167 7.65 3.01 -6.79
N VAL A 168 7.15 4.25 -6.75
CA VAL A 168 7.58 5.24 -5.75
C VAL A 168 6.41 5.55 -4.84
N VAL A 169 6.64 5.45 -3.53
CA VAL A 169 5.71 5.91 -2.50
C VAL A 169 6.12 7.31 -2.08
N GLU A 170 5.22 8.26 -2.21
CA GLU A 170 5.38 9.61 -1.69
C GLU A 170 4.32 9.87 -0.61
N VAL A 171 4.71 10.47 0.51
CA VAL A 171 3.80 10.89 1.58
C VAL A 171 3.97 12.38 1.79
N VAL A 172 2.86 13.12 1.71
CA VAL A 172 2.83 14.57 1.92
C VAL A 172 1.91 14.88 3.09
N ASP A 173 2.39 15.68 4.03
CA ASP A 173 1.64 16.15 5.21
C ASP A 173 1.26 17.62 5.00
N ALA A 174 -0.05 17.89 4.93
CA ALA A 174 -0.59 19.23 4.77
C ALA A 174 -0.86 19.89 6.13
N ASP A 175 -0.99 21.22 6.15
CA ASP A 175 -1.32 21.96 7.37
C ASP A 175 -2.83 21.87 7.68
N GLY A 176 -3.26 20.70 8.12
CA GLY A 176 -4.63 20.41 8.54
C GLY A 176 -5.56 19.86 7.44
N PRO A 177 -6.80 19.50 7.79
CA PRO A 177 -7.74 18.89 6.85
C PRO A 177 -8.11 19.75 5.64
N ALA A 178 -8.21 21.07 5.84
CA ALA A 178 -8.48 22.02 4.75
C ALA A 178 -7.28 22.12 3.80
N GLY A 179 -6.06 22.24 4.35
CA GLY A 179 -4.82 22.23 3.56
C GLY A 179 -4.66 20.94 2.76
N ARG A 180 -5.06 19.78 3.31
CA ARG A 180 -5.06 18.51 2.56
C ARG A 180 -5.97 18.54 1.33
N ALA A 181 -7.13 19.18 1.42
CA ALA A 181 -8.04 19.31 0.29
C ALA A 181 -7.46 20.23 -0.80
N GLU A 182 -6.83 21.34 -0.40
CA GLU A 182 -6.11 22.24 -1.31
C GLU A 182 -4.93 21.54 -1.99
N LEU A 183 -4.14 20.77 -1.23
CA LEU A 183 -3.07 19.93 -1.75
C LEU A 183 -3.57 18.92 -2.77
N LEU A 184 -4.67 18.21 -2.48
CA LEU A 184 -5.25 17.24 -3.42
C LEU A 184 -5.67 17.91 -4.73
N GLU A 185 -6.30 19.08 -4.68
CA GLU A 185 -6.72 19.79 -5.88
C GLU A 185 -5.52 20.25 -6.71
N TRP A 186 -4.49 20.81 -6.06
CA TRP A 186 -3.25 21.21 -6.73
C TRP A 186 -2.51 20.03 -7.37
N LEU A 187 -2.43 18.90 -6.65
CA LEU A 187 -1.85 17.65 -7.16
C LEU A 187 -2.54 17.22 -8.45
N ARG A 188 -3.88 17.14 -8.42
CA ARG A 188 -4.68 16.62 -9.54
C ARG A 188 -4.74 17.55 -10.74
N SER A 189 -4.88 18.84 -10.52
CA SER A 189 -5.14 19.82 -11.58
C SER A 189 -3.87 20.36 -12.24
N ARG A 190 -2.74 20.37 -11.51
CA ARG A 190 -1.52 21.06 -11.96
C ARG A 190 -0.25 20.23 -11.82
N HIS A 191 0.07 19.78 -10.62
CA HIS A 191 1.39 19.19 -10.36
C HIS A 191 1.58 17.83 -11.03
N LEU A 192 0.67 16.87 -10.78
CA LEU A 192 0.78 15.52 -11.35
C LEU A 192 0.65 15.50 -12.88
N PRO A 193 -0.29 16.22 -13.53
CA PRO A 193 -0.31 16.29 -14.99
C PRO A 193 1.00 16.79 -15.60
N GLY A 194 1.63 17.81 -15.00
CA GLY A 194 2.91 18.35 -15.44
C GLY A 194 4.07 17.37 -15.25
N ARG A 195 4.14 16.71 -14.10
CA ARG A 195 5.20 15.73 -13.78
C ARG A 195 5.06 14.43 -14.56
N LEU A 196 3.84 14.00 -14.89
CA LEU A 196 3.62 12.74 -15.61
C LEU A 196 3.96 12.85 -17.10
N ALA A 197 3.76 14.02 -17.71
CA ALA A 197 3.96 14.23 -19.15
C ALA A 197 5.39 13.85 -19.58
N GLY A 198 5.52 12.81 -20.41
CA GLY A 198 6.82 12.32 -20.90
C GLY A 198 7.70 11.63 -19.85
N SER A 199 7.16 11.36 -18.65
CA SER A 199 7.87 10.63 -17.59
C SER A 199 7.72 9.11 -17.73
N PRO A 200 8.58 8.31 -17.06
CA PRO A 200 8.38 6.86 -16.97
C PRO A 200 7.22 6.44 -16.06
N SER A 201 6.58 7.39 -15.36
CA SER A 201 5.42 7.13 -14.51
C SER A 201 4.15 7.09 -15.37
N ALA A 202 3.50 5.93 -15.47
CA ALA A 202 2.29 5.77 -16.26
C ALA A 202 1.05 6.37 -15.57
N MET A 203 1.03 6.32 -14.24
CA MET A 203 -0.03 6.91 -13.42
C MET A 203 0.43 7.18 -11.99
N VAL A 204 -0.33 8.00 -11.29
CA VAL A 204 -0.24 8.21 -9.84
C VAL A 204 -1.62 8.03 -9.22
N THR A 205 -1.72 7.14 -8.24
CA THR A 205 -2.91 7.00 -7.39
C THR A 205 -2.68 7.74 -6.07
N VAL A 206 -3.65 8.55 -5.67
CA VAL A 206 -3.61 9.38 -4.46
C VAL A 206 -4.60 8.82 -3.45
N PHE A 207 -4.15 8.63 -2.22
CA PHE A 207 -4.93 8.11 -1.11
C PHE A 207 -4.82 9.01 0.12
N ARG A 208 -5.80 8.93 1.02
CA ARG A 208 -5.68 9.47 2.38
C ARG A 208 -5.86 8.37 3.44
N PRO A 209 -5.13 8.37 4.56
CA PRO A 209 -5.32 7.35 5.59
C PRO A 209 -6.72 7.39 6.19
N THR A 210 -7.22 6.19 6.52
CA THR A 210 -8.53 6.01 7.17
C THR A 210 -8.30 5.74 8.67
N PRO A 211 -9.10 6.33 9.57
CA PRO A 211 -9.06 5.98 10.99
C PRO A 211 -9.31 4.48 11.18
N LEU A 212 -8.56 3.85 12.09
CA LEU A 212 -8.77 2.44 12.36
C LEU A 212 -9.98 2.24 13.29
N PRO A 213 -10.73 1.13 13.15
CA PRO A 213 -11.92 0.87 13.96
C PRO A 213 -11.55 0.67 15.44
N GLY A 214 -12.47 1.06 16.33
CA GLY A 214 -12.23 1.02 17.79
C GLY A 214 -12.01 -0.38 18.37
N ASP A 215 -12.47 -1.43 17.68
CA ASP A 215 -12.36 -2.84 18.08
C ASP A 215 -11.17 -3.59 17.44
N ARG A 216 -10.25 -2.85 16.80
CA ARG A 216 -8.98 -3.39 16.27
C ARG A 216 -8.12 -4.05 17.36
N MET A 217 -7.20 -4.92 16.95
CA MET A 217 -6.23 -5.53 17.88
C MET A 217 -5.36 -4.45 18.56
N THR A 218 -5.12 -4.61 19.86
CA THR A 218 -4.49 -3.59 20.72
C THR A 218 -3.06 -3.22 20.33
N TYR A 219 -2.32 -4.13 19.68
CA TYR A 219 -0.96 -3.88 19.20
C TYR A 219 -0.91 -3.15 17.85
N VAL A 220 -2.04 -3.07 17.13
CA VAL A 220 -2.10 -2.28 15.90
C VAL A 220 -2.04 -0.81 16.33
N LYS A 221 -1.16 -0.03 15.71
CA LYS A 221 -1.07 1.41 15.95
C LYS A 221 -1.72 2.16 14.79
N GLN A 222 -2.39 3.25 15.12
CA GLN A 222 -2.89 4.15 14.09
C GLN A 222 -1.71 4.96 13.58
N VAL A 223 -1.63 5.14 12.26
CA VAL A 223 -0.61 6.02 11.66
C VAL A 223 -0.83 7.46 12.11
N GLU A 224 0.25 8.24 12.19
CA GLU A 224 0.13 9.68 12.41
C GLU A 224 -0.38 10.39 11.15
N GLY A 225 -0.94 11.60 11.32
CA GLY A 225 -1.40 12.43 10.21
C GLY A 225 -2.60 11.90 9.45
N VAL A 226 -3.47 11.10 10.09
CA VAL A 226 -4.70 10.56 9.46
C VAL A 226 -5.56 11.66 8.83
N ASP A 227 -5.62 12.83 9.46
CA ASP A 227 -6.44 13.95 9.01
C ASP A 227 -5.71 14.93 8.08
N THR A 228 -4.41 14.75 7.85
CA THR A 228 -3.55 15.75 7.19
C THR A 228 -2.75 15.20 6.02
N ARG A 229 -2.49 13.89 5.96
CA ARG A 229 -1.60 13.28 4.97
C ARG A 229 -2.32 12.79 3.72
N LEU A 230 -1.60 12.84 2.61
CA LEU A 230 -1.87 12.09 1.38
C LEU A 230 -0.71 11.12 1.11
N THR A 231 -1.05 9.92 0.63
CA THR A 231 -0.09 8.94 0.12
C THR A 231 -0.27 8.81 -1.39
N LEU A 232 0.81 9.03 -2.13
CA LEU A 232 0.86 8.91 -3.58
C LEU A 232 1.65 7.64 -3.93
N LEU A 233 1.10 6.85 -4.85
CA LEU A 233 1.78 5.69 -5.43
C LEU A 233 2.02 5.98 -6.91
N TRP A 234 3.27 6.20 -7.28
CA TRP A 234 3.72 6.41 -8.65
C TRP A 234 4.09 5.07 -9.25
N PHE A 235 3.42 4.67 -10.33
CA PHE A 235 3.66 3.39 -11.01
C PHE A 235 4.55 3.60 -12.24
N LEU A 236 5.73 2.97 -12.23
CA LEU A 236 6.80 3.25 -13.20
C LEU A 236 6.98 2.10 -14.20
N GLU A 237 7.13 2.46 -15.47
CA GLU A 237 7.50 1.54 -16.55
C GLU A 237 9.00 1.24 -16.59
N ALA A 238 9.82 2.02 -15.87
CA ALA A 238 11.25 1.85 -15.74
C ALA A 238 11.67 1.55 -14.29
N ASP A 239 12.88 1.04 -14.11
CA ASP A 239 13.46 0.87 -12.78
C ASP A 239 13.66 2.26 -12.13
N PRO A 240 13.24 2.49 -10.87
CA PRO A 240 13.37 3.79 -10.24
C PRO A 240 14.81 4.31 -10.22
N ARG A 241 15.81 3.42 -10.18
CA ARG A 241 17.23 3.78 -10.13
C ARG A 241 17.72 4.46 -11.40
N GLU A 242 17.10 4.14 -12.54
CA GLU A 242 17.49 4.68 -13.84
C GLU A 242 16.94 6.10 -14.07
N CYS A 243 15.90 6.48 -13.32
CA CYS A 243 15.17 7.73 -13.54
C CYS A 243 15.05 8.61 -12.29
N TRP A 244 15.68 8.23 -11.18
CA TRP A 244 15.50 8.88 -9.87
C TRP A 244 15.80 10.38 -9.91
N GLU A 245 17.01 10.76 -10.33
CA GLU A 245 17.47 12.15 -10.34
C GLU A 245 16.67 13.03 -11.32
N ALA A 246 16.19 12.45 -12.43
CA ALA A 246 15.45 13.21 -13.42
C ALA A 246 14.00 13.52 -12.99
N TYR A 247 13.35 12.63 -12.22
CA TYR A 247 11.90 12.71 -12.00
C TYR A 247 11.47 12.76 -10.54
N PHE A 248 12.27 12.23 -9.62
CA PHE A 248 11.88 12.05 -8.22
C PHE A 248 12.70 12.86 -7.23
N THR A 249 13.77 13.54 -7.64
CA THR A 249 14.38 14.57 -6.77
C THR A 249 13.62 15.89 -6.91
N GLY A 250 13.44 16.61 -5.80
CA GLY A 250 12.83 17.93 -5.77
C GLY A 250 11.30 17.95 -5.58
N LEU A 251 10.64 16.80 -5.38
CA LEU A 251 9.20 16.78 -5.06
C LEU A 251 8.89 17.52 -3.75
N ASP A 252 9.80 17.47 -2.79
CA ASP A 252 9.75 18.24 -1.54
C ASP A 252 9.83 19.75 -1.79
N THR A 253 10.69 20.17 -2.72
CA THR A 253 10.82 21.57 -3.12
C THR A 253 9.54 22.06 -3.79
N ASP A 254 8.96 21.30 -4.73
CA ASP A 254 7.71 21.65 -5.39
C ASP A 254 6.55 21.85 -4.40
N VAL A 255 6.39 20.92 -3.45
CA VAL A 255 5.36 21.01 -2.40
C VAL A 255 5.61 22.21 -1.49
N HIS A 256 6.87 22.46 -1.12
CA HIS A 256 7.27 23.59 -0.28
C HIS A 256 7.00 24.93 -0.96
N GLU A 257 7.40 25.09 -2.23
CA GLU A 257 7.18 26.31 -3.01
C GLU A 257 5.69 26.59 -3.26
N ALA A 258 4.87 25.54 -3.37
CA ALA A 258 3.42 25.68 -3.42
C ALA A 258 2.82 26.15 -2.09
N GLY A 259 3.54 25.99 -0.96
CA GLY A 259 3.06 26.31 0.37
C GLY A 259 1.95 25.39 0.88
N LEU A 260 1.88 24.15 0.35
CA LEU A 260 0.75 23.23 0.58
C LEU A 260 1.08 22.07 1.53
N GLY A 261 2.28 22.05 2.11
CA GLY A 261 2.65 21.07 3.11
C GLY A 261 4.14 20.75 3.12
N ARG A 262 4.47 19.54 3.59
CA ARG A 262 5.83 19.00 3.61
C ARG A 262 5.80 17.55 3.14
N VAL A 263 6.80 17.18 2.34
CA VAL A 263 7.02 15.78 1.98
C VAL A 263 7.65 15.07 3.17
N GLU A 264 7.00 14.02 3.66
CA GLU A 264 7.43 13.21 4.79
C GLU A 264 8.12 11.92 4.36
N LEU A 265 7.94 11.47 3.11
CA LEU A 265 8.64 10.32 2.56
C LEU A 265 8.59 10.35 1.04
N VAL A 266 9.69 10.04 0.37
CA VAL A 266 9.74 9.59 -1.03
C VAL A 266 10.61 8.34 -1.07
N ALA A 267 10.01 7.21 -1.43
CA ALA A 267 10.63 5.90 -1.30
C ALA A 267 10.43 5.03 -2.55
N PRO A 268 11.50 4.64 -3.26
CA PRO A 268 11.39 3.76 -4.41
C PRO A 268 11.43 2.28 -4.01
N PHE A 269 10.75 1.47 -4.79
CA PHE A 269 10.68 0.02 -4.70
C PHE A 269 10.65 -0.60 -6.10
N ILE A 270 11.08 -1.84 -6.20
CA ILE A 270 10.92 -2.71 -7.37
C ILE A 270 10.01 -3.90 -7.00
N PRO A 271 9.34 -4.57 -7.95
CA PRO A 271 8.50 -5.72 -7.62
C PRO A 271 9.34 -6.87 -7.03
N THR A 272 8.78 -7.59 -6.06
CA THR A 272 9.34 -8.90 -5.68
C THR A 272 9.08 -9.91 -6.80
N VAL A 273 9.81 -11.03 -6.77
CA VAL A 273 9.53 -12.18 -7.64
C VAL A 273 8.81 -13.24 -6.80
N PRO A 274 7.50 -13.47 -7.02
CA PRO A 274 6.70 -14.32 -6.16
C PRO A 274 7.28 -15.73 -5.99
N GLY A 275 7.20 -16.26 -4.76
CA GLY A 275 7.71 -17.59 -4.41
C GLY A 275 9.23 -17.73 -4.36
N THR A 276 9.99 -16.65 -4.57
CA THR A 276 11.47 -16.67 -4.54
C THR A 276 12.05 -15.85 -3.39
N ASP A 277 13.35 -16.03 -3.16
CA ASP A 277 14.14 -15.23 -2.22
C ASP A 277 14.96 -14.15 -2.92
N THR A 278 14.57 -13.81 -4.15
CA THR A 278 15.23 -12.74 -4.92
C THR A 278 15.24 -11.46 -4.09
N TYR A 279 16.42 -10.87 -3.92
CA TYR A 279 16.71 -9.64 -3.16
C TYR A 279 16.83 -9.78 -1.63
N VAL A 280 16.54 -10.92 -1.02
CA VAL A 280 16.62 -11.09 0.45
C VAL A 280 18.04 -10.80 0.96
N ASP A 281 19.06 -11.17 0.19
CA ASP A 281 20.48 -10.94 0.46
C ASP A 281 20.97 -9.51 0.17
N ARG A 282 20.08 -8.63 -0.31
CA ARG A 282 20.41 -7.26 -0.76
C ARG A 282 19.71 -6.17 0.06
N LEU A 283 19.17 -6.48 1.24
CA LEU A 283 18.35 -5.56 2.03
C LEU A 283 19.14 -4.70 3.03
N ARG A 284 20.43 -4.99 3.25
CA ARG A 284 21.26 -4.37 4.28
C ARG A 284 22.54 -3.79 3.70
#